data_AF-A0A410YFH1-F1
#
_entry.id   AF-A0A410YFH1-F1
#
_cell.length_a   1.000
_cell.length_b   1.000
_cell.length_c   1.000
_cell.angle_alpha   90.00
_cell.angle_beta   90.00
_cell.angle_gamma   90.00
#
_symmetry.space_group_name_H-M   'P 1'
#
loop_
_entity.id
_entity.type
_entity.pdbx_description
1 polymer ?
#
loop_
_entity_poly.entity_id
_entity_poly.type
_entity_poly.pdbx_seq_one_letter_code
_entity_poly.pdbx_strand_id
1 'polypeptide(L)'
;MSASKAVAAMLPKPGPAMVVDTFNLVISSATEWVQVIAQEKTRREEIRAWEQSQLEIIHVQRDFLLTALDRTFDERRENFRRLFDNLDSALVSDQEDSGAQVSELLAAITELAQTSPFKDLKSPSLVVQEFLKSGKVIEL
;
A
#
# COMPACT_ATOMS: atom_id res chain seq x y z
N MET A 1 10.33 -54.37 -43.44
CA MET A 1 11.29 -53.24 -43.63
C MET A 1 11.05 -52.43 -44.93
N SER A 2 9.81 -52.26 -45.41
CA SER A 2 9.56 -51.65 -46.75
C SER A 2 8.95 -50.23 -46.72
N ALA A 3 8.09 -49.91 -45.75
CA ALA A 3 7.38 -48.62 -45.71
C ALA A 3 8.26 -47.41 -45.38
N SER A 4 9.30 -47.58 -44.54
CA SER A 4 10.19 -46.48 -44.12
C SER A 4 11.05 -45.92 -45.26
N LYS A 5 11.49 -46.76 -46.21
CA LYS A 5 12.24 -46.31 -47.39
C LYS A 5 11.37 -45.57 -48.41
N ALA A 6 10.11 -45.98 -48.57
CA ALA A 6 9.17 -45.33 -49.48
C ALA A 6 8.80 -43.92 -49.01
N VAL A 7 8.59 -43.73 -47.70
CA VAL A 7 8.30 -42.43 -47.10
C VAL A 7 9.52 -41.50 -47.19
N ALA A 8 10.74 -42.01 -46.98
CA ALA A 8 11.97 -41.23 -47.12
C ALA A 8 12.23 -40.74 -48.58
N ALA A 9 11.74 -41.47 -49.59
CA ALA A 9 11.86 -41.10 -51.00
C ALA A 9 10.84 -40.03 -51.45
N MET A 10 9.74 -39.87 -50.71
CA MET A 10 8.71 -38.85 -50.98
C MET A 10 8.99 -37.51 -50.31
N LEU A 11 9.97 -37.45 -49.41
CA LEU A 11 10.40 -36.21 -48.79
C LEU A 11 11.32 -35.45 -49.77
N PRO A 12 11.01 -34.18 -50.11
CA PRO A 12 11.87 -33.39 -50.97
C PRO A 12 13.25 -33.30 -50.32
N LYS A 13 14.30 -33.70 -51.04
CA LYS A 13 15.68 -33.52 -50.58
C LYS A 13 15.89 -32.03 -50.37
N PRO A 14 16.31 -31.58 -49.18
CA PRO A 14 16.43 -30.16 -48.92
C PRO A 14 17.46 -29.57 -49.87
N GLY A 15 16.98 -28.67 -50.74
CA GLY A 15 17.85 -27.87 -51.58
C GLY A 15 18.71 -26.94 -50.72
N PRO A 16 19.85 -26.45 -51.23
CA PRO A 16 20.73 -25.55 -50.49
C PRO A 16 20.00 -24.33 -49.88
N ALA A 17 18.98 -23.80 -50.55
CA ALA A 17 18.14 -22.72 -50.06
C ALA A 17 17.36 -23.10 -48.77
N MET A 18 16.70 -24.26 -48.74
CA MET A 18 15.96 -24.70 -47.54
C MET A 18 16.88 -24.93 -46.33
N VAL A 19 18.13 -25.32 -46.56
CA VAL A 19 19.12 -25.46 -45.47
C VAL A 19 19.49 -24.07 -44.92
N VAL A 20 19.76 -23.10 -45.79
CA VAL A 20 20.06 -21.73 -45.36
C VAL A 20 18.88 -21.09 -44.63
N ASP A 21 17.65 -21.28 -45.12
CA ASP A 21 16.44 -20.74 -44.51
C ASP A 21 16.19 -21.32 -43.11
N THR A 22 16.42 -22.62 -42.93
CA THR A 22 16.29 -23.24 -41.60
C THR A 22 17.36 -22.76 -40.62
N PHE A 23 18.60 -22.56 -41.07
CA PHE A 23 19.64 -21.93 -40.22
C PHE A 23 19.30 -20.49 -39.85
N ASN A 24 18.82 -19.69 -40.81
CA ASN A 24 18.40 -18.32 -40.56
C ASN A 24 17.22 -18.26 -39.57
N LEU A 25 16.28 -19.18 -39.68
CA LEU A 25 15.16 -19.31 -38.74
C LEU A 25 15.66 -19.65 -37.33
N VAL A 26 16.58 -20.61 -37.18
CA VAL A 26 17.14 -20.96 -35.87
C VAL A 26 17.87 -19.77 -35.25
N ILE A 27 18.68 -19.05 -36.04
CA ILE A 27 19.42 -17.88 -35.57
C ILE A 27 18.46 -16.75 -35.17
N SER A 28 17.43 -16.48 -35.98
CA SER A 28 16.45 -15.44 -35.66
C SER A 28 15.64 -15.79 -34.42
N SER A 29 15.16 -17.03 -34.29
CA SER A 29 14.45 -17.51 -33.11
C SER A 29 15.33 -17.48 -31.86
N ALA A 30 16.61 -17.86 -31.95
CA ALA A 30 17.54 -17.77 -30.82
C ALA A 30 17.79 -16.30 -30.41
N THR A 31 17.91 -15.40 -31.38
CA THR A 31 18.10 -13.96 -31.12
C THR A 31 16.87 -13.35 -30.46
N GLU A 32 15.68 -13.67 -30.96
CA GLU A 32 14.40 -13.24 -30.38
C GLU A 32 14.25 -13.77 -28.96
N TRP A 33 14.56 -15.04 -28.72
CA TRP A 33 14.51 -15.63 -27.38
C TRP A 33 15.42 -14.91 -26.38
N VAL A 34 16.66 -14.59 -26.78
CA VAL A 34 17.59 -13.82 -25.92
C VAL A 34 17.03 -12.43 -25.61
N GLN A 35 16.46 -11.75 -26.61
CA GLN A 35 15.85 -10.43 -26.41
C GLN A 35 14.66 -10.50 -25.46
N VAL A 36 13.78 -11.49 -25.61
CA VAL A 36 12.62 -11.70 -24.73
C VAL A 36 13.08 -11.99 -23.31
N ILE A 37 14.10 -12.83 -23.11
CA ILE A 37 14.64 -13.09 -21.77
C ILE A 37 15.16 -11.81 -21.12
N ALA A 38 15.92 -11.00 -21.87
CA ALA A 38 16.44 -9.74 -21.34
C ALA A 38 15.30 -8.80 -20.93
N GLN A 39 14.27 -8.65 -21.78
CA GLN A 39 13.10 -7.81 -21.49
C GLN A 39 12.29 -8.32 -20.29
N GLU A 40 12.03 -9.63 -20.21
CA GLU A 40 11.30 -10.23 -19.09
C GLU A 40 12.08 -10.13 -17.78
N LYS A 41 13.42 -10.22 -17.83
CA LYS A 41 14.26 -10.02 -16.65
C LYS A 41 14.11 -8.59 -16.12
N THR A 42 14.23 -7.58 -16.99
CA THR A 42 14.04 -6.18 -16.62
C THR A 42 12.64 -5.94 -16.08
N ARG A 43 11.59 -6.43 -16.76
CA ARG A 43 10.20 -6.27 -16.31
C ARG A 43 9.97 -6.89 -14.93
N ARG A 44 10.57 -8.04 -14.65
CA ARG A 44 10.46 -8.67 -13.31
C ARG A 44 11.18 -7.86 -12.24
N GLU A 45 12.32 -7.26 -12.55
CA GLU A 45 13.03 -6.37 -11.63
C GLU A 45 12.22 -5.09 -11.36
N GLU A 46 11.63 -4.48 -12.39
CA GLU A 46 10.72 -3.34 -12.24
C GLU A 46 9.51 -3.66 -11.36
N ILE A 47 8.87 -4.81 -11.57
CA ILE A 47 7.73 -5.26 -10.76
C ILE A 47 8.13 -5.43 -9.29
N ARG A 48 9.30 -6.01 -9.02
CA ARG A 48 9.80 -6.18 -7.63
C ARG A 48 10.10 -4.85 -6.97
N ALA A 49 10.73 -3.93 -7.68
CA ALA A 49 11.01 -2.59 -7.16
C ALA A 49 9.72 -1.81 -6.87
N TRP A 50 8.73 -1.94 -7.76
CA TRP A 50 7.40 -1.36 -7.56
C TRP A 50 6.70 -1.99 -6.35
N GLU A 51 6.67 -3.31 -6.25
CA GLU A 51 6.09 -4.05 -5.12
C GLU A 51 6.70 -3.60 -3.79
N GLN A 52 8.03 -3.55 -3.69
CA GLN A 52 8.73 -3.11 -2.49
C GLN A 52 8.35 -1.68 -2.11
N SER A 53 8.26 -0.77 -3.09
CA SER A 53 7.86 0.61 -2.87
C SER A 53 6.41 0.70 -2.37
N GLN A 54 5.50 -0.09 -2.93
CA GLN A 54 4.10 -0.10 -2.50
C GLN A 54 3.94 -0.68 -1.09
N LEU A 55 4.67 -1.76 -0.76
CA LEU A 55 4.66 -2.34 0.59
C LEU A 55 5.15 -1.35 1.63
N GLU A 56 6.22 -0.61 1.34
CA GLU A 56 6.72 0.43 2.24
C GLU A 56 5.70 1.54 2.45
N ILE A 57 5.04 2.01 1.39
CA ILE A 57 3.95 2.99 1.51
C ILE A 57 2.82 2.47 2.41
N ILE A 58 2.43 1.21 2.25
CA ILE A 58 1.39 0.59 3.09
C ILE A 58 1.84 0.53 4.56
N HIS A 59 3.08 0.17 4.83
CA HIS A 59 3.61 0.15 6.19
C HIS A 59 3.64 1.54 6.82
N VAL A 60 4.14 2.55 6.10
CA VAL A 60 4.16 3.94 6.58
C VAL A 60 2.74 4.46 6.85
N GLN A 61 1.79 4.17 5.96
CA GLN A 61 0.37 4.50 6.17
C GLN A 61 -0.20 3.84 7.41
N ARG A 62 0.07 2.54 7.60
CA ARG A 62 -0.38 1.79 8.76
C ARG A 62 0.18 2.40 10.05
N ASP A 63 1.49 2.62 10.12
CA ASP A 63 2.15 3.09 11.33
C ASP A 63 1.72 4.51 11.70
N PHE A 64 1.55 5.37 10.70
CA PHE A 64 0.96 6.69 10.89
C PHE A 64 -0.46 6.60 11.46
N LEU A 65 -1.33 5.77 10.85
CA LEU A 65 -2.71 5.61 11.30
C LEU A 65 -2.78 5.08 12.73
N LEU A 66 -1.97 4.08 13.08
CA LEU A 66 -1.92 3.52 14.43
C LEU A 66 -1.44 4.57 15.44
N THR A 67 -0.36 5.29 15.13
CA THR A 67 0.18 6.33 16.02
C THR A 67 -0.82 7.47 16.21
N ALA A 68 -1.47 7.91 15.13
CA ALA A 68 -2.48 8.96 15.19
C ALA A 68 -3.72 8.51 15.98
N LEU A 69 -4.10 7.24 15.87
CA LEU A 69 -5.18 6.65 16.66
C LEU A 69 -4.83 6.63 18.14
N ASP A 70 -3.68 6.06 18.51
CA ASP A 70 -3.22 6.00 19.90
C ASP A 70 -3.21 7.39 20.53
N ARG A 71 -2.66 8.37 19.81
CA ARG A 71 -2.62 9.77 20.27
C ARG A 71 -4.02 10.36 20.47
N THR A 72 -4.93 10.12 19.53
CA THR A 72 -6.31 10.62 19.61
C THR A 72 -7.05 9.99 20.79
N PHE A 73 -6.86 8.70 21.04
CA PHE A 73 -7.47 8.02 22.18
C PHE A 73 -6.92 8.53 23.51
N ASP A 74 -5.60 8.74 23.62
CA ASP A 74 -4.97 9.31 24.80
C ASP A 74 -5.48 10.72 25.12
N GLU A 75 -5.57 11.58 24.11
CA GLU A 75 -6.10 12.95 24.26
C GLU A 75 -7.57 12.93 24.70
N ARG A 76 -8.39 12.06 24.12
CA ARG A 76 -9.79 11.90 24.53
C ARG A 76 -9.92 11.38 25.95
N ARG A 77 -9.08 10.41 26.36
CA ARG A 77 -9.04 9.90 27.72
C ARG A 77 -8.74 11.02 28.72
N GLU A 78 -7.73 11.84 28.45
CA GLU A 78 -7.37 12.96 29.33
C GLU A 78 -8.47 14.04 29.34
N ASN A 79 -9.11 14.32 28.20
CA ASN A 79 -10.23 15.26 28.14
C ASN A 79 -11.43 14.78 28.97
N PHE A 80 -11.82 13.50 28.86
CA PHE A 80 -12.85 12.93 29.72
C PHE A 80 -12.47 13.01 31.19
N ARG A 81 -11.23 12.67 31.55
CA ARG A 81 -10.74 12.74 32.93
C ARG A 81 -10.90 14.15 33.51
N ARG A 82 -10.49 15.18 32.76
CA ARG A 82 -10.65 16.58 33.17
C ARG A 82 -12.10 17.01 33.30
N LEU A 83 -12.97 16.59 32.38
CA LEU A 83 -14.40 16.90 32.45
C LEU A 83 -15.05 16.27 33.69
N PHE A 84 -14.70 15.02 34.01
CA PHE A 84 -15.20 14.35 35.22
C PHE A 84 -14.60 14.96 36.50
N ASP A 85 -13.30 15.25 36.55
CA ASP A 85 -12.67 15.91 37.71
C ASP A 85 -13.31 17.29 37.99
N ASN A 86 -13.64 18.05 36.94
CA ASN A 86 -14.35 19.33 37.05
C ASN A 86 -15.81 19.16 37.47
N LEU A 87 -16.48 18.11 36.99
CA LEU A 87 -17.85 17.79 37.39
C LEU A 87 -17.93 17.44 38.87
N ASP A 88 -17.02 16.60 39.36
CA ASP A 88 -16.91 16.25 40.78
C ASP A 88 -16.67 17.52 41.62
N SER A 89 -15.81 18.43 41.15
CA SER A 89 -15.56 19.71 41.81
C SER A 89 -16.80 20.61 41.86
N ALA A 90 -17.56 20.68 40.76
CA ALA A 90 -18.80 21.46 40.69
C ALA A 90 -19.93 20.87 41.55
N LEU A 91 -19.96 19.54 41.74
CA LEU A 91 -20.94 18.86 42.59
C LEU A 91 -20.70 19.09 44.09
N VAL A 92 -19.45 19.29 44.51
CA VAL A 92 -19.07 19.55 45.91
C VAL A 92 -19.03 21.06 46.23
N SER A 93 -19.13 21.90 45.20
CA SER A 93 -19.22 23.36 45.32
C SER A 93 -20.55 23.79 45.94
N ASP A 94 -20.49 24.72 46.89
CA ASP A 94 -21.66 25.36 47.53
C ASP A 94 -21.96 26.75 46.93
N GLN A 95 -21.47 27.02 45.71
CA GLN A 95 -21.74 28.27 45.00
C GLN A 95 -23.16 28.27 44.41
N GLU A 96 -23.81 29.44 44.38
CA GLU A 96 -25.16 29.64 43.85
C GLU A 96 -25.32 29.13 42.39
N ASP A 97 -24.24 29.18 41.60
CA ASP A 97 -24.23 28.79 40.18
C ASP A 97 -23.82 27.32 39.92
N SER A 98 -23.61 26.52 40.96
CA SER A 98 -23.09 25.14 40.81
C SER A 98 -23.98 24.25 39.94
N GLY A 99 -25.30 24.44 40.00
CA GLY A 99 -26.25 23.71 39.15
C GLY A 99 -26.11 24.01 37.65
N ALA A 100 -25.81 25.26 37.29
CA ALA A 100 -25.59 25.64 35.89
C ALA A 100 -24.28 25.05 35.37
N GLN A 101 -23.23 25.08 36.19
CA GLN A 101 -21.91 24.52 35.85
C GLN A 101 -21.95 23.00 35.65
N VAL A 102 -22.68 22.28 36.50
CA VAL A 102 -22.92 20.83 36.35
C VAL A 102 -23.63 20.52 35.03
N SER A 103 -24.66 21.29 34.68
CA SER A 103 -25.39 21.12 33.42
C SER A 103 -24.49 21.32 32.19
N GLU A 104 -23.66 22.37 32.21
CA GLU A 104 -22.70 22.65 31.13
C GLU A 104 -21.67 21.52 30.96
N LEU A 105 -21.10 21.02 32.06
CA LEU A 105 -20.12 19.94 32.03
C LEU A 105 -20.73 18.63 31.50
N LEU A 106 -21.97 18.30 31.89
CA LEU A 106 -22.67 17.12 31.35
C LEU A 106 -22.97 17.25 29.86
N ALA A 107 -23.31 18.46 29.38
CA ALA A 107 -23.47 18.73 27.97
C ALA A 107 -22.15 18.51 27.20
N ALA A 108 -21.03 19.05 27.72
CA ALA A 108 -19.71 18.88 27.13
C ALA A 108 -19.25 17.40 27.09
N ILE A 109 -19.50 16.62 28.16
CA ILE A 109 -19.23 15.18 28.18
C ILE A 109 -20.04 14.46 27.11
N THR A 110 -21.32 14.79 26.98
CA THR A 110 -22.22 14.18 26.00
C THR A 110 -21.78 14.52 24.58
N GLU A 111 -21.42 15.78 24.31
CA GLU A 111 -20.91 16.22 23.02
C GLU A 111 -19.61 15.48 22.66
N LEU A 112 -18.65 15.41 23.59
CA LEU A 112 -17.41 14.68 23.35
C LEU A 112 -17.67 13.20 23.08
N ALA A 113 -18.59 12.56 23.81
CA ALA A 113 -19.00 11.17 23.59
C ALA A 113 -19.68 10.95 22.22
N GLN A 114 -20.40 11.93 21.69
CA GLN A 114 -21.03 11.87 20.37
C GLN A 114 -20.04 12.01 19.21
N THR A 115 -18.89 12.66 19.43
CA THR A 115 -17.87 12.78 18.38
C THR A 115 -17.10 11.48 18.17
N SER A 116 -16.88 11.09 16.92
CA SER A 116 -16.03 9.94 16.56
C SER A 116 -14.54 10.29 16.69
N PRO A 117 -13.69 9.41 17.26
CA PRO A 117 -12.23 9.60 17.29
C PRO A 117 -11.62 9.59 15.88
N PHE A 118 -12.34 9.08 14.88
CA PHE A 118 -11.87 9.06 13.50
C PHE A 118 -12.20 10.34 12.72
N LYS A 119 -12.91 11.31 13.33
CA LYS A 119 -13.32 12.54 12.64
C LYS A 119 -12.13 13.40 12.19
N ASP A 120 -11.05 13.38 12.98
CA ASP A 120 -9.84 14.18 12.74
C ASP A 120 -8.78 13.44 11.90
N LEU A 121 -8.93 12.11 11.75
CA LEU A 121 -8.13 11.29 10.84
C LEU A 121 -8.60 11.51 9.40
N LYS A 122 -8.42 12.73 8.89
CA LYS A 122 -8.77 13.08 7.51
C LYS A 122 -7.79 12.40 6.55
N SER A 123 -8.14 11.18 6.16
CA SER A 123 -7.77 10.46 4.94
C SER A 123 -6.28 10.04 4.74
N PRO A 124 -6.02 8.76 4.39
CA PRO A 124 -4.68 8.21 4.09
C PRO A 124 -3.88 8.97 3.02
N SER A 125 -4.54 9.81 2.22
CA SER A 125 -3.93 10.65 1.18
C SER A 125 -2.89 11.64 1.73
N LEU A 126 -3.02 12.07 2.99
CA LEU A 126 -2.05 12.97 3.63
C LEU A 126 -0.68 12.28 3.84
N VAL A 127 -0.69 11.00 4.22
CA VAL A 127 0.55 10.21 4.41
C VAL A 127 1.26 9.97 3.08
N VAL A 128 0.51 9.72 2.00
CA VAL A 128 1.09 9.60 0.65
C VAL A 128 1.78 10.90 0.25
N GLN A 129 1.16 12.06 0.50
CA GLN A 129 1.77 13.35 0.20
C GLN A 129 3.02 13.59 1.04
N GLU A 130 3.01 13.25 2.33
CA GLU A 130 4.14 13.45 3.22
C GLU A 130 5.31 12.52 2.88
N PHE A 131 5.03 11.27 2.51
CA PHE A 131 6.02 10.32 1.98
C PHE A 131 6.65 10.86 0.68
N LEU A 132 5.83 11.29 -0.29
CA LEU A 132 6.32 11.86 -1.54
C LEU A 132 7.09 13.18 -1.34
N LYS A 133 6.68 14.03 -0.38
CA LYS A 133 7.38 15.28 -0.03
C LYS A 133 8.68 15.06 0.71
N SER A 134 8.79 13.97 1.50
CA SER A 134 10.00 13.67 2.26
C SER A 134 11.22 13.41 1.39
N GLY A 135 11.05 13.24 0.07
CA GLY A 135 12.15 13.10 -0.87
C GLY A 135 13.08 11.94 -0.54
N LYS A 136 12.63 10.97 0.26
CA LYS A 136 13.38 9.75 0.54
C LYS A 136 13.57 9.00 -0.76
N VAL A 137 14.71 9.26 -1.40
CA VAL A 137 15.28 8.36 -2.40
C VAL A 137 15.58 7.08 -1.65
N ILE A 138 14.98 5.98 -2.09
CA ILE A 138 15.38 4.65 -1.64
C ILE A 138 16.81 4.48 -2.19
N GLU A 139 17.81 4.73 -1.35
CA GLU A 139 19.17 4.24 -1.62
C GLU A 139 19.09 2.72 -1.51
N LEU A 140 19.20 2.07 -2.67
CA LEU A 140 19.31 0.62 -2.85
C LEU A 140 20.68 0.11 -2.42
#